data_AF-A0AAQ3JX08-F1
#
_entry.id   AF-A0AAQ3JX08-F1
#
_cell.length_a   1.000
_cell.length_b   1.000
_cell.length_c   1.000
_cell.angle_alpha   90.00
_cell.angle_beta   90.00
_cell.angle_gamma   90.00
#
_symmetry.space_group_name_H-M   'P 1'
#
loop_
_entity.id
_entity.type
_entity.pdbx_description
1 polymer ?
#
loop_
_entity_poly.entity_id
_entity_poly.type
_entity_poly.pdbx_seq_one_letter_code
_entity_poly.pdbx_strand_id
1 'polypeptide(L)'
;MSASRVEQCPLPKSRALPAVLHLLGTFSSFSAPSQHRDKFKALAQELDSSTPTTKEEIYRQVVGPERHGHTRGYGLGPTSTTVFGTTPGHIELTSQLRIANTQNAELKTKIDDLEKKMDDDRRKMEERMEERMEMERKKVEEKMEEDRRKMQILLAFVEEMKTKK
;
A
#
# COMPACT_ATOMS: atom_id res chain seq x y z
N MET A 1 -28.32 -9.73 -21.81
CA MET A 1 -27.28 -9.92 -22.84
C MET A 1 -27.15 -8.61 -23.59
N SER A 2 -26.09 -7.84 -23.34
CA SER A 2 -25.81 -6.59 -24.07
C SER A 2 -24.31 -6.37 -24.07
N ALA A 3 -23.73 -6.29 -25.26
CA ALA A 3 -22.32 -6.48 -25.55
C ALA A 3 -21.44 -5.28 -25.16
N SER A 4 -20.26 -5.59 -24.62
CA SER A 4 -19.16 -4.66 -24.36
C SER A 4 -18.50 -4.25 -25.67
N ARG A 5 -18.54 -2.97 -26.01
CA ARG A 5 -17.83 -2.38 -27.16
C ARG A 5 -16.41 -2.03 -26.70
N VAL A 6 -15.43 -2.84 -27.09
CA VAL A 6 -14.01 -2.58 -26.87
C VAL A 6 -13.57 -1.50 -27.87
N GLU A 7 -13.31 -0.29 -27.40
CA GLU A 7 -12.63 0.72 -28.21
C GLU A 7 -11.15 0.35 -28.37
N GLN A 8 -10.74 0.13 -29.62
CA GLN A 8 -9.37 -0.07 -30.03
C GLN A 8 -8.63 1.27 -30.03
N CYS A 9 -7.59 1.40 -29.20
CA CYS A 9 -6.65 2.51 -29.28
C CYS A 9 -5.84 2.42 -30.60
N PRO A 10 -5.72 3.51 -31.39
CA PRO A 10 -4.94 3.48 -32.62
C PRO A 10 -3.42 3.57 -32.34
N LEU A 11 -2.64 2.78 -33.09
CA LEU A 11 -1.18 2.80 -33.12
C LEU A 11 -0.64 4.18 -33.57
N PRO A 12 0.43 4.72 -32.95
CA PRO A 12 1.03 5.96 -33.41
C PRO A 12 1.83 5.76 -34.71
N LYS A 13 1.57 6.66 -35.66
CA LYS A 13 2.17 6.74 -37.00
C LYS A 13 3.67 7.03 -36.94
N SER A 14 4.39 6.47 -37.90
CA SER A 14 5.83 6.58 -38.09
C SER A 14 6.34 7.98 -38.43
N ARG A 15 7.46 8.35 -37.80
CA ARG A 15 8.61 9.16 -38.26
C ARG A 15 8.37 10.50 -38.95
N ALA A 16 8.88 11.56 -38.30
CA ALA A 16 9.90 12.43 -38.88
C ALA A 16 10.62 13.19 -37.73
N LEU A 17 11.93 12.98 -37.56
CA LEU A 17 12.80 13.89 -36.80
C LEU A 17 13.83 14.47 -37.78
N PRO A 18 14.05 15.79 -37.79
CA PRO A 18 15.01 16.41 -38.68
C PRO A 18 16.44 16.17 -38.19
N ALA A 19 17.35 16.14 -39.16
CA ALA A 19 18.79 16.00 -39.00
C ALA A 19 19.35 17.03 -38.00
N VAL A 20 20.12 16.56 -37.03
CA VAL A 20 20.95 17.41 -36.18
C VAL A 20 22.41 17.04 -36.41
N LEU A 21 23.09 17.98 -37.05
CA LEU A 21 24.52 18.29 -37.07
C LEU A 21 25.50 17.17 -36.71
N HIS A 22 26.35 16.86 -37.69
CA HIS A 22 27.72 16.41 -37.48
C HIS A 22 28.42 17.29 -36.46
N LEU A 23 28.67 16.76 -35.25
CA LEU A 23 29.74 17.23 -34.40
C LEU A 23 30.86 16.19 -34.50
N LEU A 24 31.92 16.55 -35.23
CA LEU A 24 33.21 15.87 -35.21
C LEU A 24 33.80 16.01 -33.80
N GLY A 25 33.29 15.20 -32.88
CA GLY A 25 33.93 14.90 -31.61
C GLY A 25 34.92 13.78 -31.85
N THR A 26 36.20 14.07 -31.65
CA THR A 26 37.28 13.11 -31.65
C THR A 26 36.91 11.86 -30.84
N PHE A 27 36.72 10.74 -31.54
CA PHE A 27 36.74 9.43 -30.90
C PHE A 27 38.14 9.27 -30.30
N SER A 28 38.28 9.53 -29.00
CA SER A 28 39.43 9.02 -28.26
C SER A 28 39.35 7.51 -28.40
N SER A 29 40.30 6.93 -29.13
CA SER A 29 40.45 5.50 -29.30
C SER A 29 40.48 4.83 -27.92
N PHE A 30 39.36 4.20 -27.57
CA PHE A 30 39.23 3.41 -26.35
C PHE A 30 40.06 2.14 -26.50
N SER A 31 41.33 2.23 -26.11
CA SER A 31 42.24 1.10 -26.01
C SER A 31 42.08 0.42 -24.65
N ALA A 32 41.09 -0.47 -24.50
CA ALA A 32 40.91 -1.21 -23.26
C ALA A 32 40.43 -2.68 -23.33
N PRO A 33 40.65 -3.47 -24.41
CA PRO A 33 40.60 -4.94 -24.28
C PRO A 33 41.94 -5.54 -23.82
N SER A 34 43.08 -4.86 -24.03
CA SER A 34 44.40 -5.42 -23.70
C SER A 34 44.68 -5.39 -22.19
N GLN A 35 44.45 -4.25 -21.53
CA GLN A 35 44.96 -4.04 -20.17
C GLN A 35 44.40 -5.00 -19.12
N HIS A 36 43.10 -5.31 -19.13
CA HIS A 36 42.53 -6.26 -18.15
C HIS A 36 42.98 -7.70 -18.41
N ARG A 37 43.11 -8.08 -19.69
CA ARG A 37 43.59 -9.41 -20.08
C ARG A 37 45.05 -9.61 -19.67
N ASP A 38 45.89 -8.60 -19.88
CA ASP A 38 47.30 -8.64 -19.53
C ASP A 38 47.49 -8.64 -18.01
N LYS A 39 46.72 -7.82 -17.27
CA LYS A 39 46.69 -7.83 -15.79
C LYS A 39 46.20 -9.16 -15.23
N PHE A 40 45.17 -9.76 -15.82
CA PHE A 40 44.66 -11.07 -15.40
C PHE A 40 45.70 -12.17 -15.63
N LYS A 41 46.39 -12.14 -16.78
CA LYS A 41 47.45 -13.11 -17.07
C LYS A 41 48.64 -12.95 -16.14
N ALA A 42 49.03 -11.71 -15.81
CA ALA A 42 50.11 -11.43 -14.86
C ALA A 42 49.77 -11.92 -13.44
N LEU A 43 48.59 -11.59 -12.93
CA LEU A 43 48.16 -12.05 -11.60
C LEU A 43 47.95 -13.57 -11.53
N ALA A 44 47.43 -14.19 -12.59
CA ALA A 44 47.32 -15.64 -12.66
C ALA A 44 48.70 -16.33 -12.63
N GLN A 45 49.69 -15.76 -13.34
CA GLN A 45 51.05 -16.29 -13.39
C GLN A 45 51.83 -16.07 -12.07
N GLU A 46 51.53 -14.99 -11.34
CA GLU A 46 52.13 -14.69 -10.04
C GLU A 46 51.57 -15.60 -8.92
N LEU A 47 50.26 -15.91 -8.96
CA LEU A 47 49.58 -16.70 -7.92
C LEU A 47 49.72 -18.22 -8.04
N ASP A 48 50.09 -18.75 -9.22
CA ASP A 48 50.45 -20.17 -9.39
C ASP A 48 51.60 -20.63 -8.47
N SER A 49 52.32 -19.68 -7.86
CA SER A 49 53.46 -19.94 -6.98
C SER A 49 53.20 -19.86 -5.47
N SER A 50 52.03 -19.38 -4.99
CA SER A 50 51.90 -19.12 -3.54
C SER A 50 50.53 -19.23 -2.86
N THR A 51 49.37 -19.21 -3.54
CA THR A 51 48.06 -19.39 -2.85
C THR A 51 46.97 -19.96 -3.79
N PRO A 52 46.02 -20.80 -3.28
CA PRO A 52 44.92 -21.32 -4.09
C PRO A 52 43.80 -20.27 -4.22
N THR A 53 44.04 -19.18 -4.93
CA THR A 53 42.97 -18.26 -5.33
C THR A 53 42.22 -18.83 -6.52
N THR A 54 40.90 -18.87 -6.44
CA THR A 54 40.06 -19.27 -7.57
C THR A 54 40.15 -18.23 -8.70
N LYS A 55 39.92 -18.66 -9.94
CA LYS A 55 39.93 -17.76 -11.11
C LYS A 55 38.95 -16.60 -10.94
N GLU A 56 37.84 -16.84 -10.25
CA GLU A 56 36.85 -15.85 -9.85
C GLU A 56 37.41 -14.77 -8.92
N GLU A 57 38.30 -15.10 -7.98
CA GLU A 57 38.94 -14.14 -7.08
C GLU A 57 39.85 -13.17 -7.84
N ILE A 58 40.71 -13.74 -8.71
CA ILE A 58 41.60 -12.98 -9.58
C ILE A 58 40.79 -12.07 -10.51
N TYR A 59 39.65 -12.58 -11.02
CA TYR A 59 38.75 -11.80 -11.85
C TYR A 59 38.12 -10.62 -11.08
N ARG A 60 37.66 -10.82 -9.84
CA ARG A 60 37.17 -9.72 -9.00
C ARG A 60 38.27 -8.71 -8.67
N GLN A 61 39.51 -9.13 -8.48
CA GLN A 61 40.60 -8.20 -8.22
C GLN A 61 40.93 -7.34 -9.45
N VAL A 62 40.92 -7.93 -10.65
CA VAL A 62 41.24 -7.24 -11.92
C VAL A 62 40.11 -6.33 -12.39
N VAL A 63 38.86 -6.73 -12.18
CA VAL A 63 37.68 -6.03 -12.71
C VAL A 63 36.95 -5.22 -11.60
N GLY A 64 37.20 -5.51 -10.32
CA GLY A 64 36.61 -4.86 -9.13
C GLY A 64 35.46 -5.64 -8.46
N PRO A 65 34.74 -5.07 -7.49
CA PRO A 65 33.51 -5.65 -6.94
C PRO A 65 32.28 -5.44 -7.85
N GLU A 66 31.34 -6.38 -7.84
CA GLU A 66 30.06 -6.31 -8.57
C GLU A 66 29.15 -5.21 -7.99
N ARG A 67 28.36 -4.53 -8.83
CA ARG A 67 27.39 -3.51 -8.39
C ARG A 67 25.97 -4.01 -8.59
N HIS A 68 25.07 -3.67 -7.68
CA HIS A 68 23.66 -4.08 -7.74
C HIS A 68 23.02 -3.67 -9.09
N GLY A 69 22.23 -4.58 -9.68
CA GLY A 69 21.48 -4.35 -10.93
C GLY A 69 22.27 -4.47 -12.24
N HIS A 70 23.56 -4.82 -12.18
CA HIS A 70 24.41 -4.95 -13.37
C HIS A 70 25.10 -6.32 -13.38
N THR A 71 25.28 -6.91 -14.56
CA THR A 71 26.11 -8.11 -14.74
C THR A 71 27.40 -7.73 -15.44
N ARG A 72 28.53 -8.21 -14.92
CA ARG A 72 29.83 -8.09 -15.58
C ARG A 72 29.90 -8.93 -16.85
N GLY A 73 29.80 -8.26 -17.99
CA GLY A 73 30.15 -8.81 -19.29
C GLY A 73 31.59 -8.46 -19.71
N TYR A 74 32.18 -9.27 -20.58
CA TYR A 74 33.39 -8.86 -21.30
C TYR A 74 32.99 -7.86 -22.41
N GLY A 75 33.28 -6.56 -22.23
CA GLY A 75 33.06 -5.50 -23.23
C GLY A 75 32.03 -4.42 -22.84
N LEU A 76 32.03 -3.31 -23.60
CA LEU A 76 31.07 -2.17 -23.70
C LEU A 76 30.28 -1.72 -22.44
N GLY A 77 30.85 -1.85 -21.24
CA GLY A 77 30.30 -1.25 -20.04
C GLY A 77 29.12 -2.04 -19.43
N PRO A 78 28.37 -1.42 -18.50
CA PRO A 78 27.38 -2.13 -17.70
C PRO A 78 26.31 -2.77 -18.60
N THR A 79 26.25 -4.10 -18.64
CA THR A 79 25.22 -4.83 -19.37
C THR A 79 23.99 -4.93 -18.46
N SER A 80 22.87 -4.34 -18.89
CA SER A 80 21.61 -4.46 -18.16
C SER A 80 21.16 -5.91 -18.17
N THR A 81 20.89 -6.46 -16.98
CA THR A 81 20.47 -7.85 -16.79
C THR A 81 19.04 -7.87 -16.28
N THR A 82 18.22 -8.78 -16.82
CA THR A 82 16.85 -9.03 -16.35
C THR A 82 16.78 -10.09 -15.25
N VAL A 83 17.93 -10.65 -14.83
CA VAL A 83 18.03 -11.76 -13.86
C VAL A 83 17.42 -11.41 -12.50
N PHE A 84 17.36 -10.14 -12.13
CA PHE A 84 16.76 -9.67 -10.87
C PHE A 84 15.42 -8.92 -11.06
N GLY A 85 14.83 -9.01 -12.25
CA GLY A 85 13.59 -8.29 -12.60
C GLY A 85 13.85 -6.86 -13.08
N THR A 86 12.87 -6.32 -13.81
CA THR A 86 12.89 -4.93 -14.28
C THR A 86 12.48 -4.02 -13.12
N THR A 87 13.44 -3.31 -12.51
CA THR A 87 13.10 -2.17 -11.66
C THR A 87 12.48 -1.08 -12.53
N PRO A 88 11.25 -0.60 -12.23
CA PRO A 88 10.65 0.48 -12.98
C PRO A 88 11.56 1.71 -12.94
N GLY A 89 11.65 2.43 -14.06
CA GLY A 89 12.44 3.66 -14.12
C GLY A 89 11.95 4.67 -13.09
N HIS A 90 12.82 5.59 -12.67
CA HIS A 90 12.49 6.62 -11.65
C HIS A 90 11.16 7.35 -11.91
N ILE A 91 10.86 7.66 -13.18
CA ILE A 91 9.61 8.32 -13.60
C ILE A 91 8.39 7.44 -13.31
N GLU A 92 8.47 6.16 -13.65
CA GLU A 92 7.39 5.19 -13.44
C GLU A 92 7.15 4.95 -11.95
N LEU A 93 8.24 4.80 -11.17
CA LEU A 93 8.15 4.66 -9.71
C LEU A 93 7.51 5.91 -9.06
N THR A 94 7.88 7.11 -9.52
CA THR A 94 7.30 8.36 -9.01
C THR A 94 5.81 8.47 -9.35
N SER A 95 5.42 8.02 -10.55
CA SER A 95 4.01 7.98 -10.98
C SER A 95 3.19 7.02 -10.12
N GLN A 96 3.68 5.80 -9.92
CA GLN A 96 3.03 4.81 -9.06
C GLN A 96 2.89 5.30 -7.62
N LEU A 97 3.92 5.96 -7.08
CA LEU A 97 3.87 6.54 -5.74
C LEU A 97 2.78 7.61 -5.62
N ARG A 98 2.60 8.46 -6.63
CA ARG A 98 1.52 9.46 -6.65
C ARG A 98 0.15 8.80 -6.64
N ILE A 99 -0.06 7.80 -7.49
CA ILE A 99 -1.33 7.06 -7.58
C ILE A 99 -1.65 6.35 -6.25
N ALA A 100 -0.66 5.67 -5.67
CA ALA A 100 -0.81 5.00 -4.38
C ALA A 100 -1.16 6.00 -3.27
N ASN A 101 -0.51 7.17 -3.26
CA ASN A 101 -0.80 8.22 -2.28
C ASN A 101 -2.21 8.79 -2.44
N THR A 102 -2.69 9.01 -3.67
CA THR A 102 -4.06 9.48 -3.89
C THR A 102 -5.10 8.46 -3.45
N GLN A 103 -4.89 7.18 -3.79
CA GLN A 103 -5.77 6.09 -3.36
C GLN A 103 -5.78 5.94 -1.84
N ASN A 104 -4.62 6.04 -1.19
CA ASN A 104 -4.52 5.99 0.27
C ASN A 104 -5.26 7.17 0.92
N ALA A 105 -5.20 8.37 0.34
CA ALA A 105 -5.95 9.52 0.84
C ALA A 105 -7.47 9.29 0.71
N GLU A 106 -7.94 8.79 -0.42
CA GLU A 106 -9.37 8.45 -0.63
C GLU A 106 -9.86 7.33 0.28
N LEU A 107 -9.02 6.34 0.57
CA LEU A 107 -9.37 5.26 1.50
C LEU A 107 -9.48 5.79 2.93
N LYS A 108 -8.57 6.68 3.34
CA LYS A 108 -8.64 7.32 4.66
C LYS A 108 -9.93 8.10 4.84
N THR A 109 -10.34 8.90 3.85
CA THR A 109 -11.60 9.66 3.96
C THR A 109 -12.82 8.74 4.06
N LYS A 110 -12.85 7.63 3.30
CA LYS A 110 -13.92 6.63 3.40
C LYS A 110 -13.95 5.94 4.76
N ILE A 111 -12.79 5.68 5.36
CA ILE A 111 -12.69 5.10 6.71
C ILE A 111 -13.27 6.10 7.71
N ASP A 112 -12.83 7.36 7.69
CA ASP A 112 -13.33 8.40 8.60
C ASP A 112 -14.86 8.58 8.50
N ASP A 113 -15.42 8.52 7.29
CA ASP A 113 -16.87 8.61 7.07
C ASP A 113 -17.63 7.39 7.59
N LEU A 114 -17.05 6.19 7.48
CA LEU A 114 -17.63 4.97 8.03
C LEU A 114 -17.58 4.97 9.56
N GLU A 115 -16.48 5.42 10.16
CA GLU A 115 -16.34 5.57 11.61
C GLU A 115 -17.40 6.52 12.17
N LYS A 116 -17.60 7.68 11.53
CA LYS A 116 -18.67 8.62 11.93
C LYS A 116 -20.06 7.99 11.86
N LYS A 117 -20.38 7.25 10.80
CA LYS A 117 -21.67 6.56 10.67
C LYS A 117 -21.86 5.52 11.77
N MET A 118 -20.82 4.75 12.09
CA MET A 118 -20.88 3.79 13.18
C MET A 118 -21.10 4.46 14.54
N ASP A 119 -20.44 5.59 14.79
CA ASP A 119 -20.64 6.36 16.01
C ASP A 119 -22.06 6.94 16.10
N ASP A 120 -22.61 7.47 15.00
CA ASP A 120 -23.98 7.97 14.94
C ASP A 120 -25.01 6.86 15.16
N ASP A 121 -24.81 5.69 14.54
CA ASP A 121 -25.68 4.54 14.71
C ASP A 121 -25.62 3.97 16.13
N ARG A 122 -24.43 3.96 16.76
CA ARG A 122 -24.28 3.61 18.18
C ARG A 122 -25.07 4.57 19.07
N ARG A 123 -24.93 5.89 18.87
CA ARG A 123 -25.68 6.89 19.64
C ARG A 123 -27.19 6.71 19.49
N LYS A 124 -27.69 6.53 18.25
CA LYS A 124 -29.12 6.29 18.01
C LYS A 124 -29.64 5.02 18.68
N MET A 125 -28.81 3.98 18.77
CA MET A 125 -29.17 2.75 19.46
C MET A 125 -29.26 2.97 20.97
N GLU A 126 -28.28 3.68 21.55
CA GLU A 126 -28.27 4.06 22.97
C GLU A 126 -29.49 4.90 23.33
N GLU A 127 -29.78 5.96 22.55
CA GLU A 127 -30.96 6.82 22.73
C GLU A 127 -32.27 6.02 22.72
N ARG A 128 -32.46 5.15 21.70
CA ARG A 128 -33.68 4.30 21.63
C ARG A 128 -33.79 3.32 22.79
N MET A 129 -32.67 2.82 23.29
CA MET A 129 -32.65 1.92 24.44
C MET A 129 -33.03 2.67 25.71
N GLU A 130 -32.50 3.88 25.91
CA GLU A 130 -32.84 4.76 27.03
C GLU A 130 -34.31 5.16 27.00
N GLU A 131 -34.85 5.60 25.85
CA GLU A 131 -36.26 5.93 25.68
C GLU A 131 -37.16 4.74 26.05
N ARG A 132 -36.79 3.54 25.61
CA ARG A 132 -37.55 2.31 25.91
C ARG A 132 -37.50 1.99 27.40
N MET A 133 -36.35 2.14 28.06
CA MET A 133 -36.20 1.94 29.50
C MET A 133 -37.02 2.96 30.29
N GLU A 134 -37.02 4.23 29.87
CA GLU A 134 -37.78 5.28 30.53
C GLU A 134 -39.29 5.07 30.40
N MET A 135 -39.76 4.68 29.22
CA MET A 135 -41.17 4.32 29.01
C MET A 135 -41.60 3.15 29.90
N GLU A 136 -40.79 2.11 30.02
CA GLU A 136 -41.10 0.97 30.89
C GLU A 136 -41.09 1.39 32.38
N ARG A 137 -40.15 2.24 32.80
CA ARG A 137 -40.15 2.82 34.16
C ARG A 137 -41.44 3.60 34.45
N LYS A 138 -41.85 4.49 33.55
CA LYS A 138 -43.09 5.27 33.68
C LYS A 138 -44.33 4.39 33.76
N LYS A 139 -44.41 3.35 32.91
CA LYS A 139 -45.53 2.37 32.96
C LYS A 139 -45.58 1.62 34.28
N VAL A 140 -44.43 1.24 34.84
CA VAL A 140 -44.37 0.57 36.14
C VAL A 140 -44.80 1.54 37.25
N GLU A 141 -44.32 2.78 37.22
CA GLU A 141 -44.68 3.80 38.20
C GLU A 141 -46.18 4.13 38.18
N GLU A 142 -46.75 4.31 36.99
CA GLU A 142 -48.19 4.57 36.82
C GLU A 142 -49.05 3.43 37.39
N LYS A 143 -48.67 2.17 37.12
CA LYS A 143 -49.36 0.99 37.68
C LYS A 143 -49.26 0.94 39.20
N MET A 144 -48.07 1.22 39.76
CA MET A 144 -47.87 1.27 41.20
C MET A 144 -48.73 2.37 41.85
N GLU A 145 -48.91 3.51 41.19
CA GLU A 145 -49.76 4.58 41.69
C GLU A 145 -51.26 4.23 41.60
N GLU A 146 -51.69 3.59 40.50
CA GLU A 146 -53.06 3.10 40.35
C GLU A 146 -53.41 2.08 41.44
N ASP A 147 -52.51 1.11 41.68
CA ASP A 147 -52.68 0.11 42.74
C ASP A 147 -52.72 0.75 44.12
N ARG A 148 -51.88 1.78 44.37
CA ARG A 148 -51.93 2.57 45.60
C ARG A 148 -53.28 3.26 45.79
N ARG A 149 -53.85 3.86 44.73
CA ARG A 149 -55.17 4.51 44.77
C ARG A 149 -56.28 3.49 45.03
N LYS A 150 -56.26 2.34 44.33
CA LYS A 150 -57.22 1.25 44.55
C LYS A 150 -57.18 0.74 45.99
N MET A 151 -55.98 0.55 46.54
CA MET A 151 -55.79 0.14 47.93
C MET A 151 -56.36 1.16 48.90
N GLN A 152 -56.11 2.45 48.67
CA GLN A 152 -56.63 3.52 49.54
C GLN A 152 -58.17 3.54 49.57
N ILE A 153 -58.82 3.38 48.42
CA ILE A 153 -60.28 3.30 48.34
C ILE A 153 -60.79 2.04 49.07
N LEU A 154 -60.14 0.90 48.88
CA LEU A 154 -60.52 -0.36 49.52
C LEU A 154 -60.42 -0.27 51.06
N LEU A 155 -59.35 0.35 51.57
CA LEU A 155 -59.16 0.56 53.01
C LEU A 155 -60.27 1.46 53.59
N ALA A 156 -60.60 2.56 52.91
CA ALA A 156 -61.68 3.44 53.35
C ALA A 156 -63.04 2.71 53.40
N PHE A 157 -63.34 1.88 52.40
CA PHE A 157 -64.56 1.07 52.38
C PHE A 157 -64.60 0.07 53.56
N VAL A 158 -63.48 -0.59 53.86
CA VAL A 158 -63.38 -1.52 54.99
C VAL A 158 -63.56 -0.80 56.33
N GLU A 159 -63.02 0.40 56.49
CA GLU A 159 -63.23 1.23 57.68
C GLU A 159 -64.71 1.60 57.86
N GLU A 160 -65.38 2.03 56.78
CA GLU A 160 -66.82 2.35 56.82
C GLU A 160 -67.69 1.14 57.20
N MET A 161 -67.34 -0.06 56.73
CA MET A 161 -68.06 -1.27 57.12
C MET A 161 -67.84 -1.66 58.59
N LYS A 162 -66.69 -1.32 59.17
CA LYS A 162 -66.38 -1.59 60.59
C LYS A 162 -67.11 -0.63 61.52
N THR A 163 -67.30 0.63 61.13
CA THR A 163 -67.98 1.64 61.96
C THR A 163 -69.50 1.54 61.92
N LYS A 164 -70.08 0.87 60.91
CA LYS A 164 -71.52 0.62 60.78
C LYS A 164 -72.03 -0.63 61.50
N LYS A 165 -71.16 -1.38 62.18
CA LYS A 165 -71.52 -2.51 63.07
C LYS A 165 -71.48 -2.08 64.52
#